data_AF-A0A523K762-F1
#
_entry.id   AF-A0A523K762-F1
#
_cell.length_a   1.000
_cell.length_b   1.000
_cell.length_c   1.000
_cell.angle_alpha   90.00
_cell.angle_beta   90.00
_cell.angle_gamma   90.00
#
_symmetry.space_group_name_H-M   'P 1'
#
loop_
_entity.id
_entity.type
_entity.pdbx_description
1 polymer ?
#
loop_
_entity_poly.entity_id
_entity_poly.type
_entity_poly.pdbx_seq_one_letter_code
_entity_poly.pdbx_strand_id
1 'polypeptide(L)'
;MDRSLFRQYSEIQYTEEGQRRLDAFDIHVDDPSLQCIPSGLGRVWDEPDTTVEINQLDDRVVIRYEMFDLVRTIMLTQNGHPLQPNPSTVDISGVAMPTMGHSIAWYEDDALVIDTLAYAPGNITTLLRYPLQSEALRSIERIHRDEADRLIVDITYVDPIILAAPLISKNRYLRSDFDITVYGCLPEDAGYNEG
;
A
#
# COMPACT_ATOMS: atom_id res chain seq x y z
N MET A 1 5.69 -19.99 2.46
CA MET A 1 4.53 -19.13 2.71
C MET A 1 3.36 -20.00 3.13
N ASP A 2 2.68 -19.64 4.22
CA ASP A 2 1.54 -20.37 4.78
C ASP A 2 0.27 -19.93 4.03
N ARG A 3 -0.45 -20.88 3.45
CA ARG A 3 -1.65 -20.62 2.65
C ARG A 3 -2.91 -20.37 3.49
N SER A 4 -2.84 -20.42 4.82
CA SER A 4 -3.94 -20.11 5.72
C SER A 4 -4.00 -18.65 6.15
N LEU A 5 -2.86 -17.94 6.13
CA LEU A 5 -2.78 -16.55 6.58
C LEU A 5 -3.39 -15.59 5.54
N PHE A 6 -4.13 -14.58 6.01
CA PHE A 6 -4.71 -13.51 5.20
C PHE A 6 -3.65 -12.54 4.66
N ARG A 7 -2.55 -12.38 5.40
CA ARG A 7 -1.40 -11.56 5.02
C ARG A 7 -0.12 -12.28 5.41
N GLN A 8 0.86 -12.24 4.53
CA GLN A 8 2.19 -12.77 4.79
C GLN A 8 3.26 -11.90 4.15
N TYR A 9 4.37 -11.73 4.86
CA TYR A 9 5.60 -11.13 4.33
C TYR A 9 6.72 -12.17 4.35
N SER A 10 7.67 -12.04 3.43
CA SER A 10 8.98 -12.70 3.53
C SER A 10 9.76 -12.13 4.72
N GLU A 11 10.83 -12.83 5.11
CA GLU A 11 11.77 -12.27 6.08
C GLU A 11 12.36 -10.96 5.52
N ILE A 12 12.35 -9.92 6.34
CA ILE A 12 12.89 -8.61 5.96
C ILE A 12 14.40 -8.65 6.14
N GLN A 13 15.13 -8.25 5.11
CA GLN A 13 16.58 -8.10 5.16
C GLN A 13 16.89 -6.63 4.96
N TYR A 14 17.36 -5.94 5.99
CA TYR A 14 17.72 -4.53 5.92
C TYR A 14 19.16 -4.34 5.43
N THR A 15 19.39 -3.22 4.74
CA THR A 15 20.74 -2.66 4.60
C THR A 15 21.19 -2.09 5.95
N GLU A 16 22.46 -1.68 6.06
CA GLU A 16 22.95 -0.95 7.25
C GLU A 16 22.16 0.33 7.49
N GLU A 17 21.86 1.10 6.45
CA GLU A 17 21.04 2.32 6.54
C GLU A 17 19.58 2.01 6.92
N GLY A 18 19.01 0.94 6.37
CA GLY A 18 17.67 0.48 6.72
C GLY A 18 17.57 0.11 8.21
N GLN A 19 18.56 -0.62 8.73
CA GLN A 19 18.63 -0.97 10.15
C GLN A 19 18.77 0.27 11.03
N ARG A 20 19.67 1.20 10.65
CA ARG A 20 19.87 2.45 11.39
C ARG A 20 18.59 3.28 11.50
N ARG A 21 17.79 3.35 10.44
CA ARG A 21 16.51 4.08 10.47
C ARG A 21 15.45 3.33 11.28
N LEU A 22 15.41 1.99 11.19
CA LEU A 22 14.49 1.18 12.00
C LEU A 22 14.76 1.38 13.49
N ASP A 23 16.03 1.38 13.90
CA ASP A 23 16.42 1.59 15.31
C ASP A 23 16.06 2.99 15.83
N ALA A 24 15.88 3.96 14.93
CA ALA A 24 15.51 5.33 15.26
C ALA A 24 14.01 5.61 15.17
N PHE A 25 13.22 4.68 14.62
CA PHE A 25 11.78 4.85 14.39
C PHE A 25 10.99 4.63 15.68
N ASP A 26 10.19 5.62 16.07
CA ASP A 26 9.25 5.52 17.18
C ASP A 26 7.82 5.45 16.65
N ILE A 27 7.18 4.29 16.75
CA ILE A 27 5.82 4.06 16.25
C ILE A 27 4.77 5.02 16.86
N HIS A 28 5.00 5.53 18.07
CA HIS A 28 4.03 6.41 18.75
C HIS A 28 4.13 7.87 18.30
N VAL A 29 5.18 8.23 17.58
CA VAL A 29 5.46 9.59 17.13
C VAL A 29 5.53 9.66 15.61
N ASP A 30 6.14 8.67 14.98
CA ASP A 30 6.50 8.65 13.57
C ASP A 30 5.46 7.95 12.68
N ASP A 31 4.43 7.29 13.23
CA ASP A 31 3.38 6.66 12.39
C ASP A 31 2.44 7.72 11.79
N PRO A 32 2.42 7.91 10.46
CA PRO A 32 1.50 8.85 9.80
C PRO A 32 0.02 8.51 10.04
N SER A 33 -0.28 7.26 10.40
CA SER A 33 -1.64 6.79 10.67
C SER A 33 -2.28 7.53 11.85
N LEU A 34 -1.47 8.07 12.77
CA LEU A 34 -1.92 8.94 13.87
C LEU A 34 -2.54 10.26 13.38
N GLN A 35 -2.34 10.60 12.11
CA GLN A 35 -2.88 11.78 11.44
C GLN A 35 -3.79 11.40 10.27
N CYS A 36 -4.34 10.19 10.27
CA CYS A 36 -5.20 9.68 9.20
C CYS A 36 -4.53 9.60 7.82
N ILE A 37 -3.20 9.53 7.78
CA ILE A 37 -2.43 9.36 6.55
C ILE A 37 -1.95 7.90 6.51
N PRO A 38 -2.17 7.15 5.42
CA PRO A 38 -1.63 5.80 5.31
C PRO A 38 -0.10 5.86 5.37
N SER A 39 0.52 5.02 6.21
CA SER A 39 1.98 4.96 6.30
C SER A 39 2.64 4.61 4.95
N GLY A 40 1.99 3.74 4.16
CA GLY A 40 2.39 3.43 2.78
C GLY A 40 1.42 2.49 2.07
N LEU A 41 1.84 1.97 0.90
CA LEU A 41 1.00 1.06 0.09
C LEU A 41 0.71 -0.27 0.80
N GLY A 42 1.66 -0.81 1.55
CA GLY A 42 1.45 -2.01 2.34
C GLY A 42 0.37 -1.79 3.40
N ARG A 43 0.36 -0.63 4.06
CA ARG A 43 -0.62 -0.27 5.10
C ARG A 43 -2.08 -0.41 4.64
N VAL A 44 -2.41 -0.03 3.40
CA VAL A 44 -3.79 -0.10 2.89
C VAL A 44 -4.18 -1.52 2.44
N TRP A 45 -3.21 -2.32 1.99
CA TRP A 45 -3.43 -3.74 1.65
C TRP A 45 -3.35 -4.67 2.86
N ASP A 46 -2.85 -4.16 3.97
CA ASP A 46 -2.62 -4.93 5.17
C ASP A 46 -3.76 -4.83 6.18
N GLU A 47 -4.68 -3.88 5.97
CA GLU A 47 -5.70 -3.54 6.95
C GLU A 47 -6.71 -4.69 7.10
N PRO A 48 -6.87 -5.25 8.32
CA PRO A 48 -7.90 -6.23 8.59
C PRO A 48 -9.29 -5.59 8.63
N ASP A 49 -10.32 -6.39 8.39
CA ASP A 49 -11.72 -6.01 8.62
C ASP A 49 -12.20 -4.73 7.90
N THR A 50 -11.58 -4.39 6.77
CA THR A 50 -11.99 -3.26 5.92
C THR A 50 -12.24 -3.71 4.48
N THR A 51 -13.09 -2.95 3.79
CA THR A 51 -13.48 -3.25 2.40
C THR A 51 -12.55 -2.57 1.40
N VAL A 52 -12.17 -3.29 0.35
CA VAL A 52 -11.49 -2.75 -0.83
C VAL A 52 -12.36 -2.99 -2.06
N GLU A 53 -12.65 -1.93 -2.80
CA GLU A 53 -13.41 -1.98 -4.05
C GLU A 53 -12.47 -1.75 -5.24
N ILE A 54 -12.48 -2.65 -6.23
CA ILE A 54 -11.67 -2.53 -7.45
C ILE A 54 -12.60 -2.40 -8.66
N ASN A 55 -12.66 -1.20 -9.21
CA ASN A 55 -13.41 -0.88 -10.43
C ASN A 55 -12.47 -0.82 -11.63
N GLN A 56 -12.68 -1.71 -12.59
CA GLN A 56 -11.90 -1.78 -13.82
C GLN A 56 -12.66 -1.08 -14.96
N LEU A 57 -12.04 -0.09 -15.58
CA LEU A 57 -12.56 0.67 -16.72
C LEU A 57 -11.63 0.48 -17.92
N ASP A 58 -12.06 0.93 -19.10
CA ASP A 58 -11.29 0.75 -20.34
C ASP A 58 -9.90 1.40 -20.32
N ASP A 59 -9.76 2.57 -19.66
CA ASP A 59 -8.55 3.37 -19.66
C ASP A 59 -7.79 3.39 -18.32
N ARG A 60 -8.42 2.90 -17.24
CA ARG A 60 -7.89 2.98 -15.88
C ARG A 60 -8.52 1.95 -14.94
N VAL A 61 -7.86 1.73 -13.82
CA VAL A 61 -8.42 1.03 -12.65
C VAL A 61 -8.57 2.04 -11.52
N VAL A 62 -9.71 2.00 -10.84
CA VAL A 62 -9.96 2.79 -9.63
C VAL A 62 -10.10 1.82 -8.47
N ILE A 63 -9.19 1.93 -7.50
CA ILE A 63 -9.22 1.15 -6.26
C ILE A 63 -9.62 2.08 -5.13
N ARG A 64 -10.64 1.71 -4.38
CA ARG A 64 -11.05 2.43 -3.18
C ARG A 64 -10.75 1.59 -1.95
N TYR A 65 -10.13 2.20 -0.95
CA TYR A 65 -9.84 1.58 0.33
C TYR A 65 -10.72 2.26 1.37
N GLU A 66 -11.49 1.48 2.11
CA GLU A 66 -12.31 2.01 3.21
C GLU A 66 -11.42 2.66 4.26
N MET A 67 -10.32 2.00 4.62
CA MET A 67 -9.35 2.57 5.55
C MET A 67 -8.72 3.86 4.98
N PHE A 68 -8.75 4.91 5.79
CA PHE A 68 -8.33 6.29 5.44
C PHE A 68 -9.14 6.95 4.30
N ASP A 69 -10.27 6.38 3.89
CA ASP A 69 -11.14 6.95 2.85
C ASP A 69 -10.40 7.28 1.55
N LEU A 70 -9.70 6.30 0.98
CA LEU A 70 -8.76 6.52 -0.12
C LEU A 70 -9.34 6.14 -1.48
N VAL A 71 -8.99 6.93 -2.49
CA VAL A 71 -9.27 6.66 -3.91
C VAL A 71 -7.95 6.68 -4.69
N ARG A 72 -7.56 5.52 -5.20
CA ARG A 72 -6.36 5.34 -6.05
C ARG A 72 -6.77 5.15 -7.50
N THR A 73 -6.39 6.09 -8.35
CA THR A 73 -6.66 6.05 -9.80
C THR A 73 -5.40 5.69 -10.56
N ILE A 74 -5.44 4.59 -11.31
CA ILE A 74 -4.27 3.97 -11.94
C ILE A 74 -4.51 3.86 -13.45
N MET A 75 -3.70 4.55 -14.24
CA MET A 75 -3.88 4.58 -15.69
C MET A 75 -3.36 3.29 -16.34
N LEU A 76 -4.17 2.68 -17.23
CA LEU A 76 -3.79 1.51 -18.04
C LEU A 76 -3.08 1.89 -19.34
N THR A 77 -3.27 3.14 -19.78
CA THR A 77 -2.84 3.64 -21.09
C THR A 77 -1.53 4.42 -21.03
N GLN A 78 -0.87 4.45 -19.87
CA GLN A 78 0.31 5.26 -19.65
C GLN A 78 1.59 4.49 -20.04
N ASN A 79 2.45 5.13 -20.84
CA ASN A 79 3.74 4.57 -21.22
C ASN A 79 4.84 5.04 -20.25
N GLY A 80 5.00 4.30 -19.14
CA GLY A 80 5.97 4.59 -18.09
C GLY A 80 5.55 5.73 -17.15
N HIS A 81 6.32 5.94 -16.09
CA HIS A 81 6.07 7.03 -15.14
C HIS A 81 6.60 8.37 -15.70
N PRO A 82 5.89 9.50 -15.49
CA PRO A 82 6.38 10.82 -15.87
C PRO A 82 7.60 11.23 -15.02
N LEU A 83 8.36 12.22 -15.50
CA LEU A 83 9.54 12.74 -14.78
C LEU A 83 9.19 13.39 -13.42
N GLN A 84 7.99 13.96 -13.31
CA GLN A 84 7.47 14.58 -12.10
C GLN A 84 6.09 13.97 -11.81
N PRO A 85 6.06 12.76 -11.24
CA PRO A 85 4.82 12.06 -10.98
C PRO A 85 4.08 12.67 -9.79
N ASN A 86 2.77 12.90 -9.97
CA ASN A 86 1.88 13.20 -8.86
C ASN A 86 1.36 11.88 -8.25
N PRO A 87 1.10 11.82 -6.95
CA PRO A 87 0.54 10.62 -6.33
C PRO A 87 -0.75 10.18 -7.02
N SER A 88 -0.91 8.87 -7.20
CA SER A 88 -2.12 8.28 -7.81
C SER A 88 -3.28 8.16 -6.82
N THR A 89 -3.02 8.38 -5.54
CA THR A 89 -4.00 8.25 -4.46
C THR A 89 -4.30 9.61 -3.84
N VAL A 90 -5.59 9.87 -3.64
CA VAL A 90 -6.11 10.96 -2.83
C VAL A 90 -7.06 10.40 -1.76
N ASP A 91 -7.31 11.16 -0.69
CA ASP A 91 -8.48 10.91 0.15
C ASP A 91 -9.78 11.38 -0.53
N ILE A 92 -10.94 11.09 0.07
CA ILE A 92 -12.26 11.53 -0.43
C ILE A 92 -12.44 13.05 -0.46
N SER A 93 -11.58 13.84 0.19
CA SER A 93 -11.58 15.30 0.14
C SER A 93 -10.67 15.86 -0.96
N GLY A 94 -9.87 15.01 -1.62
CA GLY A 94 -8.97 15.34 -2.71
C GLY A 94 -7.54 15.64 -2.27
N VAL A 95 -7.15 15.36 -1.02
CA VAL A 95 -5.77 15.54 -0.54
C VAL A 95 -4.91 14.38 -1.05
N ALA A 96 -3.79 14.70 -1.71
CA ALA A 96 -2.89 13.69 -2.26
C ALA A 96 -2.12 12.93 -1.16
N MET A 97 -1.91 11.63 -1.39
CA MET A 97 -1.20 10.72 -0.47
C MET A 97 0.16 10.33 -1.05
N PRO A 98 1.22 11.15 -0.88
CA PRO A 98 2.53 10.87 -1.44
C PRO A 98 3.21 9.63 -0.83
N THR A 99 2.79 9.18 0.36
CA THR A 99 3.22 7.90 0.95
C THR A 99 2.79 6.68 0.13
N MET A 100 1.85 6.85 -0.82
CA MET A 100 1.38 5.79 -1.73
C MET A 100 1.96 5.87 -3.15
N GLY A 101 2.75 6.90 -3.46
CA GLY A 101 3.43 7.05 -4.74
C GLY A 101 2.51 7.22 -5.97
N HIS A 102 3.11 7.08 -7.14
CA HIS A 102 2.45 7.18 -8.44
C HIS A 102 2.47 5.84 -9.15
N SER A 103 1.31 5.45 -9.67
CA SER A 103 1.04 4.10 -10.18
C SER A 103 0.63 4.10 -11.64
N ILE A 104 1.15 3.12 -12.37
CA ILE A 104 0.68 2.73 -13.71
C ILE A 104 0.33 1.24 -13.70
N ALA A 105 -0.51 0.81 -14.63
CA ALA A 105 -0.90 -0.59 -14.69
C ALA A 105 -1.03 -1.13 -16.11
N TRP A 106 -0.99 -2.45 -16.21
CA TRP A 106 -1.30 -3.20 -17.41
C TRP A 106 -1.81 -4.58 -17.00
N TYR A 107 -2.37 -5.33 -17.96
CA TYR A 107 -2.74 -6.72 -17.75
C TYR A 107 -1.66 -7.64 -18.33
N GLU A 108 -1.25 -8.63 -17.54
CA GLU A 108 -0.45 -9.76 -18.00
C GLU A 108 -1.23 -11.04 -17.70
N ASP A 109 -1.52 -11.80 -18.75
CA ASP A 109 -2.45 -12.93 -18.68
C ASP A 109 -3.79 -12.47 -18.06
N ASP A 110 -4.20 -13.06 -16.94
CA ASP A 110 -5.42 -12.71 -16.19
C ASP A 110 -5.14 -11.87 -14.93
N ALA A 111 -3.93 -11.32 -14.79
CA ALA A 111 -3.53 -10.51 -13.64
C ALA A 111 -3.43 -9.03 -13.98
N LEU A 112 -3.97 -8.18 -13.10
CA LEU A 112 -3.68 -6.75 -13.09
C LEU A 112 -2.31 -6.55 -12.45
N VAL A 113 -1.36 -6.02 -13.22
CA VAL A 113 -0.02 -5.67 -12.75
C VAL A 113 0.03 -4.16 -12.54
N ILE A 114 0.46 -3.73 -11.35
CA ILE A 114 0.61 -2.31 -11.01
C ILE A 114 2.07 -2.07 -10.64
N ASP A 115 2.69 -1.10 -11.31
CA ASP A 115 4.02 -0.58 -10.98
C ASP A 115 3.88 0.76 -10.29
N THR A 116 4.55 0.93 -9.16
CA THR A 116 4.48 2.15 -8.36
C THR A 116 5.86 2.59 -7.90
N LEU A 117 6.12 3.89 -8.02
CA LEU A 117 7.33 4.57 -7.57
C LEU A 117 7.02 5.98 -7.06
N ALA A 118 8.06 6.77 -6.76
CA ALA A 118 7.94 8.15 -6.27
C ALA A 118 7.15 8.26 -4.95
N TYR A 119 7.46 7.34 -4.06
CA TYR A 119 6.99 7.36 -2.69
C TYR A 119 7.67 8.49 -1.91
N ALA A 120 6.93 9.15 -1.03
CA ALA A 120 7.55 9.91 0.06
C ALA A 120 8.23 8.95 1.06
N PRO A 121 9.31 9.38 1.75
CA PRO A 121 9.88 8.64 2.87
C PRO A 121 8.82 8.33 3.94
N GLY A 122 8.89 7.13 4.54
CA GLY A 122 7.91 6.68 5.53
C GLY A 122 8.06 5.19 5.81
N ASN A 123 6.95 4.45 5.86
CA ASN A 123 6.94 3.00 6.02
C ASN A 123 6.09 2.32 4.95
N ILE A 124 6.50 1.16 4.45
CA ILE A 124 5.65 0.31 3.62
C ILE A 124 4.35 -0.02 4.37
N THR A 125 4.46 -0.36 5.67
CA THR A 125 3.33 -0.63 6.56
C THR A 125 3.75 -0.41 8.01
N THR A 126 2.83 0.07 8.84
CA THR A 126 3.02 0.19 10.30
C THR A 126 2.31 -0.91 11.10
N LEU A 127 1.77 -1.94 10.45
CA LEU A 127 1.05 -3.04 11.11
C LEU A 127 1.92 -4.28 11.41
N LEU A 128 3.20 -4.27 11.04
CA LEU A 128 4.13 -5.40 11.21
C LEU A 128 5.44 -4.88 11.84
N ARG A 129 6.62 -5.44 11.53
CA ARG A 129 7.93 -4.90 11.97
C ARG A 129 8.30 -3.57 11.29
N TYR A 130 7.30 -2.74 11.00
CA TYR A 130 7.40 -1.38 10.49
C TYR A 130 8.40 -1.17 9.33
N PRO A 131 8.42 -2.03 8.29
CA PRO A 131 9.39 -1.90 7.20
C PRO A 131 9.33 -0.49 6.61
N LEU A 132 10.47 0.21 6.63
CA LEU A 132 10.59 1.57 6.15
C LEU A 132 10.55 1.64 4.62
N GLN A 133 10.25 2.82 4.08
CA GLN A 133 10.41 3.16 2.67
C GLN A 133 11.18 4.47 2.51
N SER A 134 11.97 4.53 1.46
CA SER A 134 12.63 5.74 0.97
C SER A 134 12.04 6.17 -0.38
N GLU A 135 12.52 7.30 -0.91
CA GLU A 135 12.18 7.76 -2.26
C GLU A 135 12.65 6.79 -3.37
N ALA A 136 13.57 5.87 -3.05
CA ALA A 136 14.03 4.84 -3.97
C ALA A 136 13.13 3.59 -3.98
N LEU A 137 12.06 3.55 -3.16
CA LEU A 137 11.12 2.44 -3.18
C LEU A 137 10.44 2.33 -4.54
N ARG A 138 10.38 1.11 -5.04
CA ARG A 138 9.49 0.68 -6.12
C ARG A 138 8.71 -0.54 -5.64
N SER A 139 7.44 -0.61 -5.99
CA SER A 139 6.66 -1.82 -5.78
C SER A 139 6.01 -2.31 -7.07
N ILE A 140 5.91 -3.63 -7.19
CA ILE A 140 5.14 -4.31 -8.24
C ILE A 140 4.06 -5.14 -7.57
N GLU A 141 2.80 -4.80 -7.81
CA GLU A 141 1.64 -5.56 -7.37
C GLU A 141 1.17 -6.46 -8.52
N ARG A 142 0.84 -7.72 -8.23
CA ARG A 142 0.13 -8.63 -9.13
C ARG A 142 -1.16 -9.06 -8.47
N ILE A 143 -2.27 -8.53 -8.99
CA ILE A 143 -3.60 -8.75 -8.46
C ILE A 143 -4.35 -9.73 -9.36
N HIS A 144 -4.82 -10.83 -8.79
CA HIS A 144 -5.58 -11.87 -9.51
C HIS A 144 -6.59 -12.54 -8.59
N ARG A 145 -7.53 -13.29 -9.17
CA ARG A 145 -8.42 -14.20 -8.43
C ARG A 145 -7.82 -15.61 -8.44
N ASP A 146 -7.88 -16.29 -7.30
CA ASP A 146 -7.54 -17.71 -7.23
C ASP A 146 -8.74 -18.63 -7.51
N GLU A 147 -8.50 -19.94 -7.55
CA GLU A 147 -9.50 -20.97 -7.84
C GLU A 147 -10.69 -20.99 -6.86
N ALA A 148 -10.54 -20.39 -5.68
CA ALA A 148 -11.57 -20.30 -4.65
C ALA A 148 -12.30 -18.94 -4.66
N ASP A 149 -12.19 -18.17 -5.77
CA ASP A 149 -12.73 -16.81 -5.93
C ASP A 149 -12.24 -15.83 -4.86
N ARG A 150 -11.00 -16.02 -4.38
CA ARG A 150 -10.36 -15.09 -3.44
C ARG A 150 -9.49 -14.13 -4.22
N LEU A 151 -9.50 -12.86 -3.85
CA LEU A 151 -8.58 -11.88 -4.43
C LEU A 151 -7.20 -12.08 -3.79
N ILE A 152 -6.18 -12.24 -4.62
CA ILE A 152 -4.79 -12.36 -4.24
C ILE A 152 -4.05 -11.12 -4.70
N VAL A 153 -3.30 -10.51 -3.79
CA VAL A 153 -2.44 -9.37 -4.06
C VAL A 153 -1.02 -9.76 -3.66
N ASP A 154 -0.22 -10.14 -4.64
CA ASP A 154 1.21 -10.39 -4.44
C ASP A 154 1.97 -9.09 -4.70
N ILE A 155 2.82 -8.65 -3.77
CA ILE A 155 3.57 -7.39 -3.89
C ILE A 155 5.05 -7.66 -3.71
N THR A 156 5.86 -7.13 -4.62
CA THR A 156 7.32 -7.12 -4.50
C THR A 156 7.77 -5.69 -4.25
N TYR A 157 8.37 -5.44 -3.09
CA TYR A 157 8.96 -4.15 -2.74
C TYR A 157 10.48 -4.21 -2.94
N VAL A 158 11.03 -3.23 -3.66
CA VAL A 158 12.46 -3.05 -3.85
C VAL A 158 12.82 -1.64 -3.44
N ASP A 159 13.66 -1.51 -2.43
CA ASP A 159 14.23 -0.25 -1.99
C ASP A 159 15.70 -0.47 -1.68
N PRO A 160 16.64 -0.12 -2.57
CA PRO A 160 18.06 -0.40 -2.36
C PRO A 160 18.69 0.43 -1.23
N ILE A 161 18.00 1.46 -0.72
CA ILE A 161 18.46 2.24 0.44
C ILE A 161 18.11 1.49 1.72
N ILE A 162 16.94 0.87 1.80
CA ILE A 162 16.40 0.27 3.03
C ILE A 162 16.52 -1.26 3.07
N LEU A 163 16.26 -1.93 1.94
CA LEU A 163 16.11 -3.37 1.82
C LEU A 163 17.32 -3.98 1.10
N ALA A 164 18.03 -4.90 1.77
CA ALA A 164 19.15 -5.64 1.20
C ALA A 164 18.71 -6.74 0.20
N ALA A 165 17.43 -7.14 0.25
CA ALA A 165 16.79 -8.01 -0.72
C ALA A 165 15.31 -7.60 -0.88
N PRO A 166 14.66 -7.92 -2.01
CA PRO A 166 13.24 -7.60 -2.19
C PRO A 166 12.37 -8.15 -1.05
N LEU A 167 11.48 -7.31 -0.51
CA LEU A 167 10.47 -7.73 0.45
C LEU A 167 9.24 -8.18 -0.32
N ILE A 168 8.82 -9.43 -0.12
CA ILE A 168 7.65 -9.99 -0.80
C ILE A 168 6.49 -10.05 0.19
N SER A 169 5.33 -9.50 -0.20
CA SER A 169 4.09 -9.70 0.54
C SER A 169 3.05 -10.42 -0.30
N LYS A 170 2.15 -11.13 0.38
CA LYS A 170 0.99 -11.79 -0.20
C LYS A 170 -0.21 -11.54 0.69
N ASN A 171 -1.18 -10.80 0.16
CA ASN A 171 -2.47 -10.57 0.80
C ASN A 171 -3.55 -11.40 0.11
N ARG A 172 -4.50 -11.89 0.89
CA ARG A 172 -5.65 -12.67 0.44
C ARG A 172 -6.91 -12.06 1.04
N TYR A 173 -7.83 -11.69 0.16
CA TYR A 173 -9.15 -11.18 0.54
C TYR A 173 -10.24 -12.17 0.16
N LEU A 174 -11.25 -12.22 1.01
CA LEU A 174 -12.52 -12.86 0.69
C LEU A 174 -13.41 -11.83 -0.02
N ARG A 175 -14.27 -12.31 -0.91
CA ARG A 175 -15.33 -11.47 -1.46
C ARG A 175 -16.23 -11.01 -0.33
N SER A 176 -16.46 -9.70 -0.26
CA SER A 176 -17.38 -9.07 0.68
C SER A 176 -18.73 -8.84 0.01
N ASP A 177 -19.81 -8.97 0.78
CA ASP A 177 -21.15 -8.50 0.41
C ASP A 177 -21.43 -7.07 0.93
N PHE A 178 -20.47 -6.48 1.66
CA PHE A 178 -20.57 -5.12 2.16
C PHE A 178 -20.11 -4.13 1.09
N ASP A 179 -20.89 -3.06 0.93
CA ASP A 179 -20.49 -1.90 0.15
C ASP A 179 -19.37 -1.15 0.89
N ILE A 180 -18.51 -0.48 0.12
CA ILE A 180 -17.51 0.40 0.71
C ILE A 180 -18.17 1.61 1.39
N THR A 181 -17.82 1.85 2.64
CA THR A 181 -18.35 2.96 3.44
C THR A 181 -17.30 4.03 3.68
N VAL A 182 -17.74 5.18 4.20
CA VAL A 182 -16.83 6.22 4.69
C VAL A 182 -16.39 5.79 6.09
N TYR A 183 -15.10 5.57 6.27
CA TYR A 183 -14.49 5.25 7.56
C TYR A 183 -14.49 6.47 8.48
N GLY A 184 -14.20 7.67 7.94
CA GLY A 184 -14.30 8.93 8.66
C GLY A 184 -13.21 9.10 9.71
N CYS A 185 -11.95 8.84 9.34
CA CYS A 185 -10.82 8.99 10.27
C CYS A 185 -10.68 10.46 10.69
N LEU A 186 -10.68 10.70 12.00
CA LEU A 186 -10.44 12.01 12.61
C LEU A 186 -9.09 11.98 13.35
N PRO A 187 -8.14 12.89 13.04
CA PRO A 187 -6.82 12.90 13.68
C PRO A 187 -6.87 12.98 15.21
N GLU A 188 -7.87 13.67 15.77
CA GLU A 188 -8.10 13.74 17.22
C GLU A 188 -8.39 12.38 17.88
N ASP A 189 -8.95 11.44 17.12
CA ASP A 189 -9.30 10.09 17.58
C ASP A 189 -8.23 9.05 17.20
N ALA A 190 -7.31 9.40 16.28
CA ALA A 190 -6.26 8.51 15.78
C ALA A 190 -4.97 8.57 16.61
N GLY A 191 -4.72 9.68 17.32
CA GLY A 191 -3.51 9.88 18.13
C GLY A 191 -3.51 9.16 19.47
N TYR A 192 -2.32 8.85 20.00
CA TYR A 192 -2.17 8.48 21.41
C TYR A 192 -2.42 9.70 22.30
N ASN A 193 -3.59 9.75 22.95
CA ASN A 193 -3.84 10.70 24.02
C ASN A 193 -3.08 10.24 25.27
N GLU A 194 -1.97 10.90 25.59
CA GLU A 194 -1.34 10.77 26.91
C GLU A 194 -2.32 11.25 27.98
N GLY A 195 -2.82 10.32 28.79
CA GLY A 195 -3.52 10.60 30.05
C GLY A 195 -2.56 10.54 31.23
#